data_AF-A0A6A4KU91-F1
#
_entry.id   AF-A0A6A4KU91-F1
#
_cell.length_a   1.000
_cell.length_b   1.000
_cell.length_c   1.000
_cell.angle_alpha   90.00
_cell.angle_beta   90.00
_cell.angle_gamma   90.00
#
_symmetry.space_group_name_H-M   'P 1'
#
loop_
_entity.id
_entity.type
_entity.pdbx_description
1 polymer ?
#
loop_
_entity_poly.entity_id
_entity_poly.type
_entity_poly.pdbx_seq_one_letter_code
_entity_poly.pdbx_strand_id
1 'polypeptide(L)'
;MASGQNSEELDARARQGETVVPGGTGGKSLEAQEHLAEGRSRGGQTRRDQLGTEGYQEMGHHGGETRKEQIGTEGYKEMGRKCGLSTTDKSRGERAEEEGIEINESKFRTRNP
;
A
#
# COMPACT_ATOMS: atom_id res chain seq x y z
N MET A 1 -12.98 -11.85 26.91
CA MET A 1 -13.18 -10.58 26.17
C MET A 1 -12.27 -9.53 26.78
N ALA A 2 -11.21 -9.11 26.08
CA ALA A 2 -10.23 -8.12 26.57
C ALA A 2 -9.61 -7.35 25.40
N SER A 3 -10.46 -6.81 24.51
CA SER A 3 -10.07 -6.27 23.20
C SER A 3 -10.25 -4.76 23.04
N GLY A 4 -10.83 -4.04 24.02
CA GLY A 4 -11.04 -2.58 23.93
C GLY A 4 -9.93 -1.76 24.57
N GLN A 5 -9.56 -2.09 25.81
CA GLN A 5 -8.65 -1.27 26.64
C GLN A 5 -7.20 -1.28 26.16
N ASN A 6 -6.82 -2.25 25.33
CA ASN A 6 -5.45 -2.38 24.83
C ASN A 6 -5.20 -1.50 23.60
N SER A 7 -6.23 -1.18 22.83
CA SER A 7 -6.10 -0.35 21.62
C SER A 7 -5.84 1.11 21.97
N GLU A 8 -6.50 1.64 23.00
CA GLU A 8 -6.31 3.03 23.46
C GLU A 8 -4.91 3.26 24.03
N GLU A 9 -4.37 2.25 24.73
CA GLU A 9 -3.01 2.27 25.27
C GLU A 9 -1.96 2.23 24.15
N LEU A 10 -2.15 1.37 23.14
CA LEU A 10 -1.27 1.31 21.97
C LEU A 10 -1.33 2.61 21.16
N ASP A 11 -2.51 3.20 20.97
CA ASP A 11 -2.68 4.50 20.32
C ASP A 11 -2.00 5.63 21.09
N ALA A 12 -2.04 5.61 22.44
CA ALA A 12 -1.34 6.58 23.27
C ALA A 12 0.18 6.47 23.13
N ARG A 13 0.71 5.25 23.04
CA ARG A 13 2.15 4.99 22.85
C ARG A 13 2.63 5.37 21.45
N ALA A 14 1.83 5.09 20.42
CA ALA A 14 2.06 5.57 19.06
C ALA A 14 2.16 7.10 18.99
N ARG A 15 1.28 7.81 19.72
CA ARG A 15 1.30 9.29 19.81
C ARG A 15 2.54 9.84 20.52
N GLN A 16 3.19 9.05 21.37
CA GLN A 16 4.45 9.40 22.03
C GLN A 16 5.68 9.09 21.16
N GLY A 17 5.47 8.63 19.93
CA GLY A 17 6.55 8.31 18.99
C GLY A 17 7.12 6.90 19.15
N GLU A 18 6.49 6.06 19.98
CA GLU A 18 6.84 4.64 20.03
C GLU A 18 6.35 3.94 18.76
N THR A 19 7.18 3.06 18.19
CA THR A 19 6.80 2.29 17.01
C THR A 19 5.64 1.39 17.37
N VAL A 20 4.46 1.63 16.78
CA VAL A 20 3.25 0.78 16.84
C VAL A 20 2.87 0.41 15.41
N VAL A 21 2.76 -0.88 15.09
CA VAL A 21 2.50 -1.37 13.73
C VAL A 21 1.04 -1.81 13.64
N PRO A 22 0.16 -1.03 12.98
CA PRO A 22 -1.22 -1.42 12.78
C PRO A 22 -1.29 -2.63 11.83
N GLY A 23 -2.06 -3.66 12.21
CA GLY A 23 -2.40 -4.78 11.33
C GLY A 23 -1.63 -6.09 11.54
N GLY A 24 -0.83 -6.21 12.61
CA GLY A 24 -0.32 -7.50 13.07
C GLY A 24 -1.10 -8.00 14.29
N THR A 25 -1.56 -9.25 14.30
CA THR A 25 -2.10 -9.92 15.49
C THR A 25 -1.02 -10.28 16.53
N GLY A 26 0.24 -9.89 16.31
CA GLY A 26 1.39 -10.33 17.09
C GLY A 26 1.85 -9.28 18.09
N GLY A 27 1.65 -9.57 19.38
CA GLY A 27 2.40 -8.97 20.48
C GLY A 27 1.96 -7.57 20.92
N LYS A 28 1.39 -7.45 22.12
CA LYS A 28 0.98 -6.16 22.71
C LYS A 28 2.13 -5.41 23.42
N SER A 29 3.32 -6.01 23.48
CA SER A 29 4.52 -5.44 24.11
C SER A 29 5.49 -4.92 23.06
N LEU A 30 6.28 -3.91 23.41
CA LEU A 30 7.36 -3.36 22.56
C LEU A 30 8.29 -4.47 22.02
N GLU A 31 8.77 -5.35 22.90
CA GLU A 31 9.65 -6.47 22.53
C GLU A 31 9.02 -7.37 21.45
N ALA A 32 7.79 -7.84 21.67
CA ALA A 32 7.09 -8.65 20.68
C ALA A 32 6.89 -7.93 19.33
N GLN A 33 6.78 -6.60 19.35
CA GLN A 33 6.64 -5.82 18.14
C GLN A 33 7.97 -5.61 17.40
N GLU A 34 9.07 -5.42 18.14
CA GLU A 34 10.43 -5.41 17.58
C GLU A 34 10.74 -6.74 16.89
N HIS A 35 10.44 -7.86 17.56
CA HIS A 35 10.61 -9.19 17.00
C HIS A 35 9.73 -9.42 15.74
N LEU A 36 8.50 -8.88 15.73
CA LEU A 36 7.63 -8.94 14.56
C LEU A 36 8.20 -8.11 13.39
N ALA A 37 8.66 -6.90 13.66
CA ALA A 37 9.27 -6.03 12.64
C ALA A 37 10.54 -6.68 12.07
N GLU A 38 11.39 -7.24 12.94
CA GLU A 38 12.58 -7.96 12.54
C GLU A 38 12.24 -9.20 11.70
N GLY A 39 11.24 -9.98 12.11
CA GLY A 39 10.74 -11.13 11.35
C GLY A 39 10.20 -10.75 9.97
N ARG A 40 9.47 -9.63 9.86
CA ARG A 40 8.98 -9.09 8.57
C ARG A 40 10.12 -8.63 7.67
N SER A 41 11.12 -7.95 8.24
CA SER A 41 12.32 -7.52 7.51
C SER A 41 13.07 -8.73 6.96
N ARG A 42 13.37 -9.71 7.83
CA ARG A 42 14.03 -10.96 7.44
C ARG A 42 13.23 -11.72 6.39
N GLY A 43 11.92 -11.86 6.56
CA GLY A 43 11.04 -12.50 5.58
C GLY A 43 11.03 -11.78 4.22
N GLY A 44 11.04 -10.44 4.22
CA GLY A 44 11.15 -9.64 3.01
C GLY A 44 12.50 -9.78 2.31
N GLN A 45 13.60 -9.84 3.06
CA GLN A 45 14.94 -10.11 2.54
C GLN A 45 15.03 -11.51 1.93
N THR A 46 14.59 -12.55 2.65
CA THR A 46 14.55 -13.91 2.12
C THR A 46 13.72 -14.00 0.83
N ARG A 47 12.55 -13.34 0.79
CA ARG A 47 11.73 -13.33 -0.42
C ARG A 47 12.42 -12.60 -1.58
N ARG A 48 13.15 -11.53 -1.28
CA ARG A 48 13.98 -10.83 -2.27
C ARG A 48 15.09 -11.70 -2.81
N ASP A 49 15.79 -12.44 -1.96
CA ASP A 49 16.87 -13.32 -2.40
C ASP A 49 16.34 -14.50 -3.24
N GLN A 50 15.15 -15.03 -2.90
CA GLN A 50 14.50 -16.10 -3.65
C GLN A 50 14.01 -15.68 -5.04
N LEU A 51 13.43 -14.49 -5.17
CA LEU A 51 12.82 -14.02 -6.42
C LEU A 51 13.79 -13.20 -7.28
N GLY A 52 14.76 -12.54 -6.67
CA GLY A 52 15.59 -11.54 -7.32
C GLY A 52 14.77 -10.38 -7.90
N THR A 53 15.45 -9.57 -8.71
CA THR A 53 14.81 -8.44 -9.41
C THR A 53 13.76 -8.91 -10.42
N GLU A 54 14.06 -9.98 -11.17
CA GLU A 54 13.19 -10.51 -12.22
C GLU A 54 11.87 -11.02 -11.67
N GLY A 55 11.89 -11.79 -10.56
CA GLY A 55 10.66 -12.30 -9.97
C GLY A 55 9.73 -11.19 -9.44
N TYR A 56 10.27 -10.08 -8.96
CA TYR A 56 9.45 -8.91 -8.61
C TYR A 56 8.92 -8.18 -9.84
N GLN A 57 9.71 -8.07 -10.92
CA GLN A 57 9.24 -7.50 -12.18
C GLN A 57 8.08 -8.30 -12.77
N GLU A 58 8.21 -9.64 -12.78
CA GLU A 58 7.16 -10.54 -13.25
C GLU A 58 5.89 -10.42 -12.40
N MET A 59 6.03 -10.40 -11.08
CA MET A 59 4.89 -10.24 -10.16
C MET A 59 4.19 -8.89 -10.34
N GLY A 60 4.96 -7.81 -10.53
CA GLY A 60 4.43 -6.49 -10.84
C GLY A 60 3.70 -6.46 -12.19
N HIS A 61 4.27 -7.11 -13.21
CA HIS A 61 3.64 -7.25 -14.53
C HIS A 61 2.31 -8.00 -14.45
N HIS A 62 2.27 -9.14 -13.77
CA HIS A 62 1.04 -9.92 -13.58
C HIS A 62 -0.02 -9.12 -12.83
N GLY A 63 0.35 -8.43 -11.74
CA GLY A 63 -0.59 -7.56 -11.02
C GLY A 63 -1.14 -6.43 -11.88
N GLY A 64 -0.30 -5.85 -12.75
CA GLY A 64 -0.70 -4.84 -13.73
C GLY A 64 -1.70 -5.39 -14.76
N GLU A 65 -1.41 -6.55 -15.35
CA GLU A 65 -2.31 -7.18 -16.33
C GLU A 65 -3.63 -7.61 -15.68
N THR A 66 -3.62 -8.22 -14.49
CA THR A 66 -4.86 -8.53 -13.74
C THR A 66 -5.67 -7.27 -13.47
N ARG A 67 -5.03 -6.16 -13.09
CA ARG A 67 -5.74 -4.90 -12.85
C ARG A 67 -6.36 -4.36 -14.13
N LYS A 68 -5.62 -4.43 -15.24
CA LYS A 68 -6.09 -4.01 -16.57
C LYS A 68 -7.25 -4.85 -17.07
N GLU A 69 -7.27 -6.16 -16.80
CA GLU A 69 -8.42 -7.02 -17.08
C GLU A 69 -9.65 -6.59 -16.27
N GLN A 70 -9.49 -6.34 -14.97
CA GLN A 70 -10.60 -5.97 -14.08
C GLN A 70 -11.28 -4.64 -14.44
N ILE A 71 -10.52 -3.64 -14.89
CA ILE A 71 -11.06 -2.28 -15.15
C ILE A 71 -11.13 -1.93 -16.64
N GLY A 72 -10.55 -2.77 -17.49
CA GLY A 72 -10.37 -2.55 -18.91
C GLY A 72 -9.21 -1.62 -19.25
N THR A 73 -8.75 -1.68 -20.49
CA THR A 73 -7.64 -0.89 -21.03
C THR A 73 -7.79 0.62 -20.78
N GLU A 74 -8.99 1.17 -20.95
CA GLU A 74 -9.23 2.60 -20.75
C GLU A 74 -9.16 3.01 -19.27
N GLY A 75 -9.65 2.18 -18.35
CA GLY A 75 -9.50 2.43 -16.92
C GLY A 75 -8.03 2.35 -16.48
N TYR A 76 -7.27 1.41 -17.04
CA TYR A 76 -5.84 1.26 -16.76
C TYR A 76 -5.01 2.43 -17.27
N LYS A 77 -5.24 2.88 -18.51
CA LYS A 77 -4.59 4.08 -19.07
C LYS A 77 -4.90 5.33 -18.25
N GLU A 78 -6.16 5.50 -17.86
CA GLU A 78 -6.59 6.64 -17.05
C GLU A 78 -5.90 6.64 -15.67
N MET A 79 -5.75 5.46 -15.08
CA MET A 79 -5.03 5.30 -13.81
C MET A 79 -3.55 5.66 -13.98
N GLY A 80 -2.91 5.18 -15.05
CA GLY A 80 -1.53 5.52 -15.39
C GLY A 80 -1.33 7.02 -15.60
N ARG A 81 -2.22 7.66 -16.39
CA ARG A 81 -2.22 9.12 -16.59
C ARG A 81 -2.29 9.86 -15.27
N LYS A 82 -3.30 9.55 -14.46
CA LYS A 82 -3.45 10.19 -13.15
C LYS A 82 -2.20 9.90 -12.30
N CYS A 83 -1.62 8.69 -12.31
CA CYS A 83 -0.44 8.37 -11.48
C CYS A 83 0.78 9.24 -11.85
N GLY A 84 1.00 9.44 -13.16
CA GLY A 84 2.07 10.26 -13.70
C GLY A 84 1.94 11.78 -13.44
N LEU A 85 0.82 12.24 -12.88
CA LEU A 85 0.67 13.64 -12.46
C LEU A 85 1.40 13.95 -11.15
N SER A 86 1.86 12.96 -10.40
CA SER A 86 2.56 13.21 -9.13
C SER A 86 3.93 13.85 -9.39
N THR A 87 4.26 14.93 -8.69
CA THR A 87 5.61 15.54 -8.70
C THR A 87 6.17 15.59 -7.28
N THR A 88 7.43 15.98 -7.11
CA THR A 88 8.07 16.10 -5.79
C THR A 88 7.30 17.06 -4.87
N ASP A 89 6.72 18.13 -5.43
CA ASP A 89 6.07 19.21 -4.68
C ASP A 89 4.55 19.14 -4.64
N LYS A 90 3.90 18.35 -5.51
CA LYS A 90 2.44 18.36 -5.66
C LYS A 90 1.87 16.96 -5.75
N SER A 91 0.75 16.76 -5.08
CA SER A 91 -0.01 15.53 -5.20
C SER A 91 -0.69 15.42 -6.58
N ARG A 92 -1.00 14.17 -6.90
CA ARG A 92 -1.78 13.75 -8.06
C ARG A 92 -3.11 14.51 -8.25
N GLY A 93 -3.77 14.87 -7.16
CA GLY A 93 -5.05 15.59 -7.20
C GLY A 93 -4.85 17.06 -7.53
N GLU A 94 -3.92 17.71 -6.83
CA GLU A 94 -3.64 19.14 -6.99
C GLU A 94 -3.20 19.49 -8.43
N ARG A 95 -2.33 18.68 -9.04
CA ARG A 95 -1.93 18.91 -10.44
C ARG A 95 -3.05 18.67 -11.43
N ALA A 96 -3.93 17.71 -11.16
CA ALA A 96 -5.05 17.47 -12.06
C ALA A 96 -6.02 18.66 -12.08
N GLU A 97 -6.26 19.27 -10.92
CA GLU A 97 -7.08 20.47 -10.80
C GLU A 97 -6.40 21.69 -11.47
N GLU A 98 -5.11 21.90 -11.23
CA GLU A 98 -4.33 23.00 -11.82
C GLU A 98 -4.28 22.95 -13.35
N GLU A 99 -4.08 21.77 -13.93
CA GLU A 99 -4.03 21.58 -15.38
C GLU A 99 -5.40 21.40 -16.02
N GLY A 100 -6.48 21.42 -15.23
CA GLY A 100 -7.84 21.18 -15.71
C GLY A 100 -8.04 19.78 -16.31
N ILE A 101 -7.26 18.79 -15.83
CA ILE A 101 -7.35 17.40 -16.27
C ILE A 101 -8.51 16.74 -15.51
N GLU A 102 -9.62 16.54 -16.20
CA GLU A 102 -10.74 15.76 -15.66
C GLU A 102 -10.33 14.29 -15.55
N ILE A 103 -10.34 13.76 -14.32
CA ILE A 103 -10.08 12.34 -14.09
C ILE A 103 -11.37 11.63 -13.72
N ASN A 104 -11.76 10.67 -14.54
CA ASN A 104 -12.92 9.87 -14.25
C ASN A 104 -12.57 8.68 -13.34
N GLU A 105 -12.73 8.86 -12.02
CA GLU A 105 -12.43 7.81 -11.04
C GLU A 105 -13.37 6.60 -11.12
N SER A 106 -14.56 6.74 -11.71
CA SER A 106 -15.48 5.60 -11.88
C SER A 106 -14.87 4.50 -12.76
N LYS A 107 -13.92 4.86 -13.64
CA LYS A 107 -13.17 3.92 -14.50
C LYS A 107 -12.17 3.05 -13.73
N PHE A 108 -11.90 3.35 -12.45
CA PHE A 108 -10.98 2.56 -11.62
C PHE A 108 -11.66 1.40 -10.90
N ARG A 109 -13.00 1.35 -10.92
CA ARG A 109 -13.77 0.29 -10.26
C ARG A 109 -13.66 -0.99 -11.07
N THR A 110 -13.49 -2.10 -10.36
CA THR A 110 -13.53 -3.44 -10.95
C THR A 110 -14.90 -3.65 -11.57
N ARG A 111 -14.93 -4.11 -12.82
CA ARG A 111 -16.16 -4.57 -13.45
C ARG A 111 -16.55 -5.86 -12.73
N ASN A 112 -17.74 -5.90 -12.15
CA ASN A 112 -18.23 -7.12 -11.51
C ASN A 112 -18.21 -8.27 -12.55
N PRO A 113 -17.87 -9.50 -12.14
CA PRO A 113 -17.95 -10.67 -13.02
C PRO A 113 -19.38 -10.92 -13.50
#